data_AF-A0A9D3PI35-F1
#
_entry.id   AF-A0A9D3PI35-F1
#
_cell.length_a   1.000
_cell.length_b   1.000
_cell.length_c   1.000
_cell.angle_alpha   90.00
_cell.angle_beta   90.00
_cell.angle_gamma   90.00
#
_symmetry.space_group_name_H-M   'P 1'
#
loop_
_entity.id
_entity.type
_entity.pdbx_description
1 polymer ?
#
loop_
_entity_poly.entity_id
_entity_poly.type
_entity_poly.pdbx_seq_one_letter_code
_entity_poly.pdbx_strand_id
1 'polypeptide(L)'
;MSTAVAPFLVYAPHQVQCPVRGDPPAPVPQPFHAVFKTSTHASLFPVTEACTPPGPITVHVLDGSSGRKVSMSLERSDTIGKLQKMFLQERPDLARSLNLACNGKPVLEHQTLAELRVKEGVTFITFQKCVGG
;
A
#
# COMPACT_ATOMS: atom_id res chain seq x y z
N MET A 1 -20.61 23.13 -49.46
CA MET A 1 -19.57 23.30 -48.44
C MET A 1 -20.27 23.61 -47.13
N SER A 2 -20.45 22.60 -46.29
CA SER A 2 -21.28 22.69 -45.07
C SER A 2 -20.51 22.11 -43.89
N THR A 3 -20.46 22.89 -42.83
CA THR A 3 -19.88 22.71 -41.50
C THR A 3 -20.27 21.40 -40.81
N ALA A 4 -19.34 20.82 -40.04
CA ALA A 4 -19.59 20.42 -38.65
C ALA A 4 -18.30 19.85 -38.01
N VAL A 5 -17.62 20.67 -37.21
CA VAL A 5 -16.75 20.16 -36.13
C VAL A 5 -17.69 19.80 -34.99
N ALA A 6 -17.89 18.50 -34.76
CA ALA A 6 -18.65 18.03 -33.61
C ALA A 6 -17.81 18.18 -32.33
N PRO A 7 -18.40 18.68 -31.23
CA PRO A 7 -17.66 19.09 -30.04
C PRO A 7 -17.17 17.91 -29.20
N PHE A 8 -16.03 18.13 -28.55
CA PHE A 8 -15.48 17.33 -27.47
C PHE A 8 -16.54 17.10 -26.39
N LEU A 9 -16.88 15.83 -26.14
CA LEU A 9 -17.62 15.44 -24.95
C LEU A 9 -16.70 15.55 -23.73
N VAL A 10 -16.73 16.71 -23.08
CA VAL A 10 -16.22 16.88 -21.72
C VAL A 10 -17.20 16.16 -20.79
N TYR A 11 -16.82 14.97 -20.32
CA TYR A 11 -17.51 14.35 -19.19
C TYR A 11 -17.19 15.16 -17.94
N ALA A 12 -18.12 16.05 -17.57
CA ALA A 12 -18.12 16.67 -16.25
C ALA A 12 -18.36 15.57 -15.20
N PRO A 13 -17.61 15.52 -14.09
CA PRO A 13 -17.94 14.62 -13.01
C PRO A 13 -19.29 15.06 -12.43
N HIS A 14 -20.26 14.15 -12.44
CA HIS A 14 -21.48 14.32 -11.66
C HIS A 14 -21.07 14.60 -10.21
N GLN A 15 -21.25 15.85 -9.77
CA GLN A 15 -21.26 16.14 -8.35
C GLN A 15 -22.45 15.37 -7.77
N VAL A 16 -22.14 14.25 -7.12
CA VAL A 16 -23.06 13.64 -6.18
C VAL A 16 -23.22 14.67 -5.07
N GLN A 17 -24.28 15.47 -5.14
CA GLN A 17 -24.73 16.26 -4.01
C GLN A 17 -25.13 15.26 -2.92
N CYS A 18 -24.20 14.98 -2.01
CA CYS A 18 -24.56 14.46 -0.71
C CYS A 18 -25.57 15.47 -0.13
N PRO A 19 -26.74 15.02 0.36
CA PRO A 19 -27.59 15.88 1.15
C PRO A 19 -26.72 16.49 2.24
N VAL A 20 -26.75 17.82 2.40
CA VAL A 20 -26.08 18.49 3.51
C VAL A 20 -26.63 17.86 4.78
N ARG A 21 -25.88 16.90 5.32
CA ARG A 21 -26.15 16.32 6.62
C ARG A 21 -25.77 17.44 7.58
N GLY A 22 -26.77 18.27 7.92
CA GLY A 22 -26.61 19.25 8.99
C GLY A 22 -26.02 18.55 10.20
N ASP A 23 -25.12 19.22 10.91
CA ASP A 23 -24.51 18.65 12.11
C ASP A 23 -25.62 18.03 12.97
N PRO A 24 -25.45 16.76 13.39
CA PRO A 24 -26.43 16.16 14.26
C PRO A 24 -26.62 17.06 15.48
N PRO A 25 -27.87 17.28 15.93
CA PRO A 25 -28.11 18.09 17.11
C PRO A 25 -27.24 17.58 18.26
N ALA A 26 -26.71 18.52 19.04
CA ALA A 26 -25.82 18.22 20.16
C ALA A 26 -26.43 17.08 21.00
N PRO A 27 -25.67 16.01 21.31
CA PRO A 27 -26.19 14.89 22.07
C PRO A 27 -26.80 15.39 23.37
N VAL A 28 -28.08 15.09 23.58
CA VAL A 28 -28.73 15.37 24.87
C VAL A 28 -27.98 14.57 25.94
N PRO A 29 -27.56 15.19 27.06
CA PRO A 29 -26.88 14.48 28.13
C PRO A 29 -27.77 13.34 28.66
N GLN A 30 -27.47 12.11 28.27
CA GLN A 30 -28.16 10.93 28.79
C GLN A 30 -27.53 10.54 30.14
N PRO A 31 -28.34 10.16 31.13
CA PRO A 31 -27.83 9.62 32.38
C PRO A 31 -26.90 8.43 32.11
N PHE A 32 -25.69 8.48 32.64
CA PHE A 32 -24.72 7.41 32.48
C PHE A 32 -25.25 6.13 33.13
N HIS A 33 -25.59 5.12 32.32
CA HIS A 33 -26.06 3.84 32.84
C HIS A 33 -24.93 3.11 33.58
N ALA A 34 -25.18 2.74 34.85
CA ALA A 34 -24.18 2.13 35.72
C ALA A 34 -23.59 0.81 35.18
N VAL A 35 -24.30 0.13 34.27
CA VAL A 35 -23.85 -1.10 33.60
C VAL A 35 -22.60 -0.86 32.74
N PHE A 36 -22.39 0.37 32.24
CA PHE A 36 -21.23 0.71 31.41
C PHE A 36 -20.03 1.23 32.22
N LYS A 37 -20.09 1.25 33.57
CA LYS A 37 -18.95 1.68 34.41
C LYS A 37 -17.69 0.84 34.19
N THR A 38 -17.83 -0.42 33.76
CA THR A 38 -16.72 -1.34 33.48
C THR A 38 -16.46 -1.52 31.98
N SER A 39 -17.17 -0.79 31.12
CA SER A 39 -16.96 -0.86 29.68
C SER A 39 -15.64 -0.18 29.31
N THR A 40 -14.70 -0.95 28.81
CA THR A 40 -13.45 -0.40 28.25
C THR A 40 -13.74 0.07 26.83
N HIS A 41 -13.74 1.38 26.62
CA HIS A 41 -13.84 1.94 25.27
C HIS A 41 -12.46 1.99 24.63
N ALA A 42 -12.31 1.34 23.47
CA ALA A 42 -11.13 1.50 22.63
C ALA A 42 -11.32 2.76 21.76
N SER A 43 -10.59 3.83 22.07
CA SER A 43 -10.54 5.02 21.23
C SER A 43 -9.43 4.83 20.18
N LEU A 44 -9.82 4.84 18.90
CA LEU A 44 -8.87 4.86 17.79
C LEU A 44 -8.38 6.30 17.59
N PHE A 45 -7.09 6.53 17.76
CA PHE A 45 -6.49 7.80 17.39
C PHE A 45 -6.17 7.78 15.89
N PRO A 46 -6.50 8.85 15.15
CA PRO A 46 -6.03 9.00 13.78
C PRO A 46 -4.50 8.96 13.81
N VAL A 47 -3.93 8.02 13.06
CA VAL A 47 -2.48 7.94 12.86
C VAL A 47 -2.08 9.21 12.10
N THR A 48 -1.58 10.20 12.82
CA THR A 48 -0.88 11.33 12.22
C THR A 48 0.35 10.77 11.52
N GLU A 49 0.56 11.18 10.28
CA GLU A 49 1.46 10.55 9.33
C GLU A 49 2.77 10.03 9.94
N ALA A 50 3.15 8.81 9.52
CA ALA A 50 4.41 8.22 9.92
C ALA A 50 5.55 9.15 9.49
N CYS A 51 6.18 9.80 10.47
CA CYS A 51 7.48 10.45 10.32
C CYS A 51 8.48 9.34 9.95
N THR A 52 8.57 9.05 8.65
CA THR A 52 9.49 8.04 8.16
C THR A 52 10.82 8.76 8.01
N PRO A 53 11.86 8.39 8.77
CA PRO A 53 13.11 9.12 8.77
C PRO A 53 13.68 9.16 7.34
N PRO A 54 14.25 10.28 6.89
CA PRO A 54 14.83 10.38 5.56
C PRO A 54 16.04 9.45 5.41
N GLY A 55 16.26 8.93 4.20
CA GLY A 55 17.43 8.12 3.84
C GLY A 55 17.08 6.75 3.23
N PRO A 56 18.11 5.96 2.88
CA PRO A 56 17.94 4.60 2.42
C PRO A 56 17.45 3.68 3.54
N ILE A 57 16.83 2.58 3.15
CA ILE A 57 16.44 1.49 4.03
C ILE A 57 17.03 0.18 3.54
N THR A 58 17.37 -0.69 4.49
CA THR A 58 17.73 -2.07 4.18
C THR A 58 16.47 -2.89 4.08
N VAL A 59 16.29 -3.58 2.98
CA VAL A 59 15.25 -4.59 2.79
C VAL A 59 15.88 -5.92 2.42
N HIS A 60 15.11 -6.99 2.58
CA HIS A 60 15.56 -8.32 2.24
C HIS A 60 14.65 -8.97 1.23
N VAL A 61 15.21 -9.80 0.35
CA VAL A 61 14.47 -10.69 -0.52
C VAL A 61 14.82 -12.13 -0.15
N LEU A 62 13.83 -12.89 0.26
CA LEU A 62 13.89 -14.32 0.50
C LEU A 62 13.42 -15.05 -0.76
N ASP A 63 14.29 -15.86 -1.33
CA ASP A 63 13.90 -16.81 -2.36
C ASP A 63 13.10 -17.95 -1.73
N GLY A 64 11.80 -18.03 -2.04
CA GLY A 64 10.91 -19.07 -1.53
C GLY A 64 11.26 -20.48 -2.00
N SER A 65 12.06 -20.62 -3.07
CA SER A 65 12.48 -21.94 -3.58
C SER A 65 13.74 -22.48 -2.91
N SER A 66 14.77 -21.64 -2.75
CA SER A 66 16.05 -22.03 -2.15
C SER A 66 16.17 -21.71 -0.66
N GLY A 67 15.27 -20.89 -0.11
CA GLY A 67 15.34 -20.37 1.25
C GLY A 67 16.45 -19.32 1.45
N ARG A 68 17.13 -18.89 0.40
CA ARG A 68 18.24 -17.93 0.49
C ARG A 68 17.74 -16.50 0.62
N LYS A 69 18.38 -15.73 1.50
CA LYS A 69 18.02 -14.33 1.78
C LYS A 69 19.13 -13.39 1.28
N VAL A 70 18.76 -12.35 0.55
CA VAL A 70 19.66 -11.29 0.07
C VAL A 70 19.23 -9.96 0.67
N SER A 71 20.17 -9.18 1.18
CA SER A 71 19.93 -7.85 1.76
C SER A 71 20.32 -6.77 0.75
N MET A 72 19.49 -5.76 0.56
CA MET A 72 19.74 -4.65 -0.35
C MET A 72 19.37 -3.32 0.32
N SER A 73 20.19 -2.30 0.08
CA SER A 73 19.94 -0.93 0.52
C SER A 73 19.29 -0.15 -0.61
N LEU A 74 18.11 0.43 -0.36
CA LEU A 74 17.31 1.14 -1.36
C LEU A 74 16.76 2.45 -0.79
N GLU A 75 16.58 3.45 -1.64
CA GLU A 75 15.87 4.66 -1.26
C GLU A 75 14.38 4.38 -1.11
N ARG A 76 13.70 5.10 -0.22
CA ARG A 76 12.24 4.93 -0.04
C ARG A 76 11.43 5.25 -1.30
N SER A 77 11.96 6.13 -2.16
CA SER A 77 11.39 6.48 -3.46
C SER A 77 11.66 5.42 -4.54
N ASP A 78 12.52 4.44 -4.27
CA ASP A 78 12.81 3.40 -5.24
C ASP A 78 11.61 2.47 -5.42
N THR A 79 11.48 1.95 -6.64
CA THR A 79 10.39 1.05 -7.02
C THR A 79 10.74 -0.40 -6.73
N ILE A 80 9.71 -1.24 -6.64
CA ILE A 80 9.88 -2.70 -6.56
C ILE A 80 10.58 -3.26 -7.80
N GLY A 81 10.39 -2.68 -8.98
CA GLY A 81 11.12 -3.06 -10.19
C GLY A 81 12.64 -2.87 -10.05
N LYS A 82 13.08 -1.80 -9.37
CA LYS A 82 14.50 -1.60 -9.05
C LYS A 82 15.01 -2.67 -8.07
N LEU A 83 14.23 -2.98 -7.03
CA LEU A 83 14.53 -4.06 -6.08
C LEU A 83 14.70 -5.41 -6.79
N GLN A 84 13.78 -5.77 -7.69
CA GLN A 84 13.85 -7.00 -8.48
C GLN A 84 15.10 -7.03 -9.35
N LYS A 85 15.41 -5.94 -10.04
CA LYS A 85 16.60 -5.86 -10.89
C LYS A 85 17.89 -6.06 -10.10
N MET A 86 18.01 -5.42 -8.92
CA MET A 86 19.17 -5.61 -8.04
C MET A 86 19.27 -7.05 -7.55
N PHE A 87 18.14 -7.66 -7.16
CA PHE A 87 18.11 -9.05 -6.73
C PHE A 87 18.56 -10.00 -7.85
N LEU A 88 18.12 -9.79 -9.09
CA LEU A 88 18.51 -10.60 -10.25
C LEU A 88 19.98 -10.40 -10.64
N GLN A 89 20.59 -9.26 -10.34
CA GLN A 89 22.03 -9.04 -10.53
C GLN A 89 22.86 -9.87 -9.53
N GLU A 90 22.40 -9.96 -8.28
CA GLU A 90 22.99 -10.83 -7.24
C GLU A 90 22.68 -12.32 -7.47
N ARG A 91 21.58 -12.61 -8.17
CA ARG A 91 21.04 -13.94 -8.45
C ARG A 91 20.71 -14.14 -9.93
N PRO A 92 21.72 -14.20 -10.81
CA PRO A 92 21.49 -14.41 -12.24
C PRO A 92 20.96 -15.81 -12.56
N ASP A 93 21.07 -16.75 -11.62
CA ASP A 93 20.49 -18.09 -11.67
C ASP A 93 18.95 -18.08 -11.78
N LEU A 94 18.30 -17.02 -11.28
CA LEU A 94 16.86 -16.83 -11.34
C LEU A 94 16.45 -16.10 -12.62
N ALA A 95 16.64 -16.72 -13.79
CA ALA A 95 16.33 -16.13 -15.11
C ALA A 95 14.83 -15.92 -15.42
N ARG A 96 13.94 -15.94 -14.42
CA ARG A 96 12.47 -15.88 -14.60
C ARG A 96 11.90 -14.57 -14.07
N SER A 97 10.74 -14.16 -14.59
CA SER A 97 9.94 -13.09 -14.00
C SER A 97 9.68 -13.37 -12.51
N LEU A 98 10.08 -12.41 -11.66
CA LEU A 98 10.10 -12.58 -10.22
C LEU A 98 8.86 -11.95 -9.59
N ASN A 99 7.90 -12.77 -9.15
CA ASN A 99 6.80 -12.24 -8.35
C ASN A 99 7.26 -12.07 -6.91
N LEU A 100 7.02 -10.90 -6.33
CA LEU A 100 7.37 -10.59 -4.95
C LEU A 100 6.10 -10.35 -4.13
N ALA A 101 6.12 -10.83 -2.89
CA ALA A 101 5.11 -10.51 -1.89
C ALA A 101 5.76 -9.87 -0.66
N CYS A 102 5.07 -8.90 -0.06
CA CYS A 102 5.42 -8.27 1.20
C CYS A 102 4.25 -8.40 2.17
N ASN A 103 4.50 -8.86 3.40
CA ASN A 103 3.45 -9.12 4.40
C ASN A 103 2.29 -10.00 3.86
N GLY A 104 2.62 -11.01 3.06
CA GLY A 104 1.66 -11.92 2.44
C GLY A 104 0.88 -11.34 1.25
N LYS A 105 1.14 -10.08 0.84
CA LYS A 105 0.46 -9.44 -0.28
C LYS A 105 1.39 -9.31 -1.49
N PRO A 106 0.93 -9.64 -2.70
CA PRO A 106 1.73 -9.43 -3.91
C PRO A 106 1.96 -7.93 -4.14
N VAL A 107 3.17 -7.57 -4.56
CA VAL A 107 3.55 -6.19 -4.88
C VAL A 107 3.79 -6.04 -6.39
N LEU A 108 3.58 -4.83 -6.90
CA LEU A 108 3.70 -4.50 -8.32
C LEU A 108 5.01 -3.73 -8.56
N GLU A 109 5.59 -3.91 -9.74
CA GLU A 109 6.93 -3.36 -10.07
C GLU A 109 7.01 -1.83 -9.98
N HIS A 110 5.92 -1.12 -10.30
CA HIS A 110 5.89 0.35 -10.29
C HIS A 110 5.70 0.95 -8.88
N GLN A 111 5.26 0.16 -7.90
CA GLN A 111 5.04 0.66 -6.55
C GLN A 111 6.37 1.01 -5.89
N THR A 112 6.38 2.10 -5.12
CA THR A 112 7.56 2.51 -4.34
C THR A 112 7.59 1.86 -2.96
N LEU A 113 8.77 1.79 -2.33
CA LEU A 113 8.91 1.32 -0.95
C LEU A 113 8.12 2.22 0.04
N ALA A 114 8.04 3.52 -0.26
CA ALA A 114 7.26 4.50 0.49
C ALA A 114 5.74 4.24 0.39
N GLU A 115 5.21 3.98 -0.81
CA GLU A 115 3.79 3.64 -1.02
C GLU A 115 3.38 2.39 -0.25
N LEU A 116 4.27 1.39 -0.23
CA LEU A 116 4.10 0.15 0.50
C LEU A 116 4.32 0.28 2.02
N ARG A 117 4.71 1.47 2.50
CA ARG A 117 5.04 1.78 3.91
C ARG A 117 6.04 0.77 4.50
N VAL A 118 7.02 0.38 3.70
CA VAL A 118 8.03 -0.58 4.07
C VAL A 118 8.94 -0.01 5.15
N LYS A 119 9.18 -0.81 6.20
CA LYS A 119 10.09 -0.47 7.29
C LYS A 119 11.48 -1.07 7.05
N GLU A 120 12.46 -0.56 7.78
CA GLU A 120 13.79 -1.14 7.86
C GLU A 120 13.71 -2.64 8.20
N GLY A 121 14.48 -3.45 7.48
CA GLY A 121 14.58 -4.89 7.69
C GLY A 121 13.38 -5.71 7.21
N VAL A 122 12.43 -5.14 6.44
CA VAL A 122 11.32 -5.94 5.89
C VAL A 122 11.85 -7.03 4.97
N THR A 123 11.13 -8.15 4.91
CA THR A 123 11.43 -9.25 3.99
C THR A 123 10.34 -9.38 2.94
N PHE A 124 10.74 -9.27 1.68
CA PHE A 124 9.97 -9.66 0.50
C PHE A 124 10.23 -11.14 0.22
N ILE A 125 9.22 -11.86 -0.24
CA ILE A 125 9.32 -13.29 -0.53
C ILE A 125 9.01 -13.51 -2.01
N THR A 126 9.87 -14.27 -2.69
CA THR A 126 9.62 -14.69 -4.07
C THR A 126 8.55 -15.78 -4.09
N PHE A 127 7.65 -15.73 -5.07
CA PHE A 127 6.66 -16.78 -5.25
C PHE A 127 6.42 -17.09 -6.73
N GLN A 128 5.94 -18.30 -6.98
CA GLN A 128 5.45 -18.69 -8.30
C GLN A 128 3.92 -18.73 -8.26
N LYS A 129 3.29 -18.24 -9.32
CA LYS A 129 1.84 -18.40 -9.50
C LYS A 129 1.59 -19.83 -9.95
N CYS A 130 0.85 -20.59 -9.17
CA CYS A 130 0.34 -21.89 -9.61
C CYS A 130 -0.78 -21.65 -10.64
N VAL A 131 -0.73 -22.37 -11.75
CA VAL A 131 -1.82 -22.39 -12.74
C VAL A 131 -2.52 -23.74 -12.57
N GLY A 132 -3.57 -23.79 -11.74
CA GLY A 132 -4.35 -25.00 -11.45
C GLY A 132 -4.92 -25.01 -10.03
N GLY A 133 -6.17 -25.49 -9.89
CA GLY A 133 -6.90 -25.66 -8.63
C GLY A 133 -7.14 -27.12 -8.29
#